data_AF-A0A2T0FLJ2-F1
#
_entry.id   AF-A0A2T0FLJ2-F1
#
_cell.length_a   1.000
_cell.length_b   1.000
_cell.length_c   1.000
_cell.angle_alpha   90.00
_cell.angle_beta   90.00
_cell.angle_gamma   90.00
#
_symmetry.space_group_name_H-M   'P 1'
#
loop_
_entity.id
_entity.type
_entity.pdbx_description
1 polymer ?
#
loop_
_entity_poly.entity_id
_entity_poly.type
_entity_poly.pdbx_seq_one_letter_code
_entity_poly.pdbx_strand_id
1 'polypeptide(L)'
;MPFTVQYAVPMTCEDCTKSIKKALDNVEGVENVDFDLEKKLVTIRGESAPSQIVSAMRGIGRDAIVRGSGRPNSAAVCILENAQGKTRGLVRFIEDEEHQIIIDCTVAPTTPQAQQVSIHASGDMSQGAMSTGEKLYTLGMTSKFGDVFSLITRQSLPLMNTIGRSVVVGPPSGPTTESLAGVIARSAGLWENDKVVCSCTGMTLWEERKVATTV
;
A
#
# COMPACT_ATOMS: atom_id res chain seq x y z
N MET A 1 18.44 -4.27 -3.67
CA MET A 1 18.70 -4.73 -2.29
C MET A 1 17.40 -5.26 -1.71
N PRO A 2 17.39 -6.49 -1.19
CA PRO A 2 16.20 -7.12 -0.64
C PRO A 2 15.74 -6.47 0.66
N PHE A 3 14.43 -6.49 0.88
CA PHE A 3 13.76 -5.98 2.08
C PHE A 3 12.79 -7.03 2.62
N THR A 4 12.40 -6.88 3.88
CA THR A 4 11.50 -7.82 4.57
C THR A 4 10.13 -7.18 4.78
N VAL A 5 9.07 -7.84 4.34
CA VAL A 5 7.68 -7.41 4.57
C VAL A 5 6.86 -8.56 5.11
N GLN A 6 6.04 -8.27 6.11
CA GLN A 6 5.06 -9.23 6.64
C GLN A 6 3.69 -9.05 5.99
N TYR A 7 3.00 -10.15 5.78
CA TYR A 7 1.65 -10.23 5.22
C TYR A 7 0.78 -11.07 6.14
N ALA A 8 -0.42 -10.60 6.47
CA ALA A 8 -1.44 -11.44 7.07
C ALA A 8 -2.21 -12.17 5.98
N VAL A 9 -2.24 -13.50 6.08
CA VAL A 9 -2.82 -14.38 5.07
C VAL A 9 -3.62 -15.46 5.79
N PRO A 10 -4.87 -15.76 5.39
CA PRO A 10 -5.65 -16.79 6.04
C PRO A 10 -4.98 -18.13 5.77
N MET A 11 -4.47 -18.75 6.83
CA MET A 11 -3.89 -20.08 6.81
C MET A 11 -4.38 -20.84 8.04
N THR A 12 -4.80 -22.08 7.82
CA THR A 12 -5.39 -22.93 8.88
C THR A 12 -4.73 -24.30 8.95
N CYS A 13 -3.83 -24.62 8.01
CA CYS A 13 -3.13 -25.90 7.95
C CYS A 13 -1.81 -25.78 7.18
N GLU A 14 -0.98 -26.82 7.26
CA GLU A 14 0.30 -26.90 6.53
C GLU A 14 0.12 -26.91 5.00
N ASP A 15 -0.98 -27.45 4.49
CA ASP A 15 -1.21 -27.40 3.04
C ASP A 15 -1.49 -25.97 2.55
N CYS A 16 -1.95 -25.09 3.44
CA CYS A 16 -2.03 -23.66 3.13
C CYS A 16 -0.63 -23.05 2.93
N THR A 17 0.33 -23.37 3.79
CA THR A 17 1.69 -22.81 3.70
C THR A 17 2.42 -23.34 2.46
N LYS A 18 2.27 -24.64 2.14
CA LYS A 18 2.80 -25.24 0.90
C LYS A 18 2.23 -24.57 -0.36
N SER A 19 0.91 -24.34 -0.38
CA SER A 19 0.23 -23.67 -1.49
C SER A 19 0.72 -22.23 -1.69
N ILE A 20 0.87 -21.46 -0.60
CA ILE A 20 1.40 -20.10 -0.63
C ILE A 20 2.85 -20.11 -1.12
N LYS A 21 3.69 -20.97 -0.55
CA LYS A 21 5.11 -21.08 -0.93
C LYS A 21 5.26 -21.35 -2.42
N LYS A 22 4.51 -22.32 -2.96
CA LYS A 22 4.51 -22.62 -4.40
C LYS A 22 4.06 -21.44 -5.27
N ALA A 23 3.10 -20.63 -4.81
CA ALA A 23 2.68 -19.44 -5.53
C ALA A 23 3.79 -18.37 -5.55
N LEU A 24 4.49 -18.20 -4.42
CA LEU A 24 5.56 -17.20 -4.26
C LEU A 24 6.87 -17.61 -4.91
N ASP A 25 7.16 -18.91 -5.05
CA ASP A 25 8.35 -19.41 -5.76
C ASP A 25 8.38 -18.96 -7.24
N ASN A 26 7.21 -18.64 -7.81
CA ASN A 26 7.09 -18.12 -9.18
C ASN A 26 7.17 -16.59 -9.26
N VAL A 27 7.29 -15.90 -8.12
CA VAL A 27 7.39 -14.44 -8.08
C VAL A 27 8.86 -14.04 -8.12
N GLU A 28 9.25 -13.36 -9.20
CA GLU A 28 10.61 -12.86 -9.36
C GLU A 28 10.98 -11.90 -8.21
N GLY A 29 12.18 -12.09 -7.65
CA GLY A 29 12.70 -11.30 -6.54
C GLY A 29 12.38 -11.84 -5.15
N VAL A 30 11.61 -12.92 -5.00
CA VAL A 30 11.40 -13.56 -3.68
C VAL A 30 12.64 -14.38 -3.32
N GLU A 31 13.25 -14.10 -2.17
CA GLU A 31 14.44 -14.82 -1.69
C GLU A 31 14.11 -15.80 -0.56
N ASN A 32 13.29 -15.36 0.41
CA ASN A 32 12.93 -16.17 1.56
C ASN A 32 11.46 -15.94 1.95
N VAL A 33 10.80 -17.02 2.38
CA VAL A 33 9.41 -17.01 2.85
C VAL A 33 9.35 -17.81 4.15
N ASP A 34 8.97 -17.13 5.23
CA ASP A 34 8.77 -17.69 6.56
C ASP A 34 7.29 -17.62 6.95
N PHE A 35 6.81 -18.61 7.69
CA PHE A 35 5.40 -18.78 8.02
C PHE A 35 5.19 -18.88 9.53
N ASP A 36 4.34 -18.01 10.07
CA ASP A 36 3.81 -18.11 11.44
C ASP A 36 2.34 -18.54 11.33
N LEU A 37 2.09 -19.84 11.46
CA LEU A 37 0.75 -20.44 11.38
C LEU A 37 -0.17 -19.98 12.53
N GLU A 38 0.40 -19.75 13.71
CA GLU A 38 -0.34 -19.35 14.90
C GLU A 38 -0.90 -17.92 14.72
N LYS A 39 -0.05 -17.02 14.22
CA LYS A 39 -0.43 -15.62 13.96
C LYS A 39 -1.01 -15.39 12.57
N LYS A 40 -1.00 -16.40 11.71
CA LYS A 40 -1.44 -16.34 10.30
C LYS A 40 -0.65 -15.29 9.51
N LEU A 41 0.66 -15.26 9.71
CA LEU A 41 1.58 -14.32 9.06
C LEU A 41 2.52 -15.06 8.10
N VAL A 42 2.83 -14.37 6.99
CA VAL A 42 3.88 -14.74 6.05
C VAL A 42 4.90 -13.61 6.04
N THR A 43 6.14 -13.90 6.37
CA THR A 43 7.25 -12.95 6.28
C THR A 43 8.01 -13.25 5.00
N ILE A 44 8.15 -12.25 4.13
CA ILE A 44 8.80 -12.41 2.83
C ILE A 44 9.97 -11.45 2.77
N ARG A 45 11.16 -12.00 2.49
CA ARG A 45 12.37 -11.24 2.20
C ARG A 45 12.68 -11.33 0.72
N GLY A 46 12.90 -10.19 0.08
CA GLY A 46 13.20 -10.14 -1.35
C GLY A 46 13.13 -8.74 -1.94
N GLU A 47 13.20 -8.65 -3.26
CA GLU A 47 13.05 -7.42 -4.04
C GLU A 47 11.67 -7.28 -4.69
N SER A 48 10.82 -8.31 -4.56
CA SER A 48 9.48 -8.32 -5.13
C SER A 48 8.59 -7.26 -4.50
N ALA A 49 7.79 -6.64 -5.36
CA ALA A 49 6.89 -5.58 -4.97
C ALA A 49 5.71 -6.15 -4.13
N PRO A 50 5.27 -5.51 -3.03
CA PRO A 50 4.14 -6.03 -2.23
C PRO A 50 2.85 -6.32 -3.01
N SER A 51 2.54 -5.57 -4.06
CA SER A 51 1.37 -5.85 -4.91
C SER A 51 1.52 -7.13 -5.74
N GLN A 52 2.74 -7.47 -6.19
CA GLN A 52 3.00 -8.74 -6.89
C GLN A 52 2.79 -9.92 -5.95
N ILE A 53 3.28 -9.79 -4.71
CA ILE A 53 3.08 -10.78 -3.66
C ILE A 53 1.59 -10.95 -3.33
N VAL A 54 0.88 -9.85 -3.10
CA VAL A 54 -0.56 -9.87 -2.84
C VAL A 54 -1.33 -10.45 -4.03
N SER A 55 -0.92 -10.15 -5.26
CA SER A 55 -1.56 -10.70 -6.46
C SER A 55 -1.31 -12.18 -6.64
N ALA A 56 -0.09 -12.67 -6.36
CA ALA A 56 0.23 -14.08 -6.41
C ALA A 56 -0.59 -14.87 -5.39
N MET A 57 -0.72 -14.34 -4.18
CA MET A 57 -1.58 -14.92 -3.14
C MET A 57 -3.07 -14.89 -3.54
N ARG A 58 -3.55 -13.81 -4.16
CA ARG A 58 -4.93 -13.75 -4.69
C ARG A 58 -5.18 -14.73 -5.82
N GLY A 59 -4.19 -14.98 -6.68
CA GLY A 59 -4.26 -15.96 -7.76
C GLY A 59 -4.56 -17.38 -7.26
N ILE A 60 -4.20 -17.70 -6.01
CA ILE A 60 -4.54 -18.97 -5.34
C ILE A 60 -5.75 -18.85 -4.39
N GLY A 61 -6.55 -17.79 -4.51
CA GLY A 61 -7.76 -17.57 -3.71
C GLY A 61 -7.50 -17.09 -2.29
N ARG A 62 -6.30 -16.60 -1.98
CA ARG A 62 -5.96 -16.04 -0.66
C ARG A 62 -5.84 -14.53 -0.76
N ASP A 63 -6.75 -13.81 -0.10
CA ASP A 63 -6.49 -12.39 0.08
C ASP A 63 -5.33 -12.23 1.07
N ALA A 64 -4.49 -11.23 0.85
CA ALA A 64 -3.27 -11.01 1.62
C ALA A 64 -3.22 -9.53 1.98
N ILE A 65 -2.91 -9.26 3.25
CA ILE A 65 -2.90 -7.90 3.78
C ILE A 65 -1.47 -7.59 4.19
N VAL A 66 -0.87 -6.60 3.56
CA VAL A 66 0.46 -6.11 3.92
C VAL A 66 0.39 -5.55 5.36
N ARG A 67 1.27 -6.04 6.23
CA ARG A 67 1.33 -5.67 7.65
C ARG A 67 2.49 -4.73 7.98
N GLY A 68 3.61 -4.76 7.24
CA GLY A 68 4.77 -3.87 7.45
C GLY A 68 6.01 -4.58 8.01
N SER A 69 6.90 -3.84 8.68
CA SER A 69 8.21 -4.30 9.19
C SER A 69 8.30 -4.56 10.71
N GLY A 70 7.26 -4.25 11.50
CA GLY A 70 7.23 -4.55 12.94
C GLY A 70 7.71 -3.46 13.91
N ARG A 71 8.12 -2.27 13.43
CA ARG A 71 8.58 -1.16 14.27
C ARG A 71 7.45 -0.12 14.54
N PRO A 72 7.43 0.52 15.73
CA PRO A 72 6.49 1.63 15.99
C PRO A 72 6.78 2.82 15.05
N ASN A 73 5.74 3.56 14.66
CA ASN A 73 5.82 4.66 13.68
C ASN A 73 6.44 4.31 12.32
N SER A 74 6.55 3.04 11.94
CA SER A 74 7.17 2.62 10.66
C SER A 74 6.18 2.58 9.48
N ALA A 75 4.96 3.08 9.67
CA ALA A 75 3.92 3.02 8.66
C ALA A 75 3.17 4.34 8.50
N ALA A 76 2.76 4.62 7.26
CA ALA A 76 1.83 5.69 6.96
C ALA A 76 0.84 5.26 5.88
N VAL A 77 -0.28 5.95 5.81
CA VAL A 77 -1.31 5.71 4.82
C VAL A 77 -1.78 7.03 4.22
N CYS A 78 -2.10 7.02 2.95
CA CYS A 78 -2.74 8.13 2.26
C CYS A 78 -3.89 7.59 1.42
N ILE A 79 -5.10 8.05 1.74
CA ILE A 79 -6.30 7.74 0.97
C ILE A 79 -6.41 8.79 -0.13
N LEU A 80 -6.45 8.35 -1.38
CA LEU A 80 -6.50 9.25 -2.53
C LEU A 80 -7.96 9.51 -2.92
N GLU A 81 -8.34 10.78 -2.95
CA GLU A 81 -9.68 11.26 -3.30
C GLU A 81 -9.63 12.17 -4.53
N ASN A 82 -10.73 12.20 -5.28
CA ASN A 82 -10.91 13.19 -6.33
C ASN A 82 -11.47 14.51 -5.75
N ALA A 83 -11.64 15.53 -6.60
CA ALA A 83 -12.22 16.82 -6.19
C ALA A 83 -13.64 16.75 -5.57
N GLN A 84 -14.34 15.61 -5.71
CA GLN A 84 -15.66 15.39 -5.13
C GLN A 84 -15.60 14.67 -3.77
N GLY A 85 -14.40 14.38 -3.25
CA GLY A 85 -14.21 13.61 -2.02
C GLY A 85 -14.47 12.11 -2.17
N LYS A 86 -14.57 11.60 -3.40
CA LYS A 86 -14.74 10.15 -3.64
C LYS A 86 -13.37 9.48 -3.61
N THR A 87 -13.23 8.44 -2.78
CA THR A 87 -12.03 7.61 -2.73
C THR A 87 -11.79 6.88 -4.05
N ARG A 88 -10.58 7.02 -4.58
CA ARG A 88 -10.13 6.42 -5.84
C ARG A 88 -8.80 5.67 -5.73
N GLY A 89 -8.13 5.71 -4.59
CA GLY A 89 -6.90 4.96 -4.40
C GLY A 89 -6.41 4.94 -2.97
N LEU A 90 -5.34 4.18 -2.77
CA LEU A 90 -4.69 3.98 -1.50
C LEU A 90 -3.18 3.95 -1.72
N VAL A 91 -2.45 4.69 -0.90
CA VAL A 91 -1.00 4.65 -0.82
C VAL A 91 -0.59 4.21 0.57
N ARG A 92 0.26 3.20 0.64
CA ARG A 92 0.84 2.68 1.87
C ARG A 92 2.33 2.97 1.88
N PHE A 93 2.80 3.44 3.02
CA PHE A 93 4.22 3.66 3.29
C PHE A 93 4.65 2.67 4.36
N ILE A 94 5.74 1.97 4.11
CA ILE A 94 6.32 0.98 5.02
C ILE A 94 7.81 1.28 5.10
N GLU A 95 8.26 1.74 6.25
CA GLU A 95 9.69 1.88 6.53
C GLU A 95 10.29 0.51 6.81
N ASP A 96 11.35 0.17 6.11
CA ASP A 96 12.10 -1.08 6.27
C ASP A 96 13.21 -0.96 7.33
N GLU A 97 13.98 -2.03 7.49
CA GLU A 97 15.03 -2.09 8.51
C GLU A 97 16.20 -1.14 8.25
N GLU A 98 16.40 -0.72 7.00
CA GLU A 98 17.46 0.18 6.54
C GLU A 98 17.01 1.65 6.51
N HIS A 99 15.86 1.97 7.12
CA HIS A 99 15.26 3.31 7.12
C HIS A 99 14.90 3.84 5.72
N GLN A 100 14.69 2.95 4.76
CA GLN A 100 14.09 3.30 3.48
C GLN A 100 12.58 3.07 3.54
N ILE A 101 11.82 3.85 2.77
CA ILE A 101 10.37 3.69 2.70
C ILE A 101 9.98 2.96 1.41
N ILE A 102 9.23 1.88 1.56
CA ILE A 102 8.53 1.20 0.50
C ILE A 102 7.18 1.87 0.36
N ILE A 103 6.87 2.33 -0.84
CA ILE A 103 5.61 3.00 -1.16
C ILE A 103 4.85 2.11 -2.12
N ASP A 104 3.68 1.63 -1.67
CA ASP A 104 2.73 0.86 -2.47
C ASP A 104 1.51 1.74 -2.76
N CYS A 105 1.42 2.22 -3.99
CA CYS A 105 0.32 3.03 -4.49
C CYS A 105 -0.55 2.17 -5.40
N THR A 106 -1.85 2.11 -5.10
CA THR A 106 -2.86 1.49 -5.94
C THR A 106 -4.00 2.49 -6.18
N VAL A 107 -4.34 2.73 -7.44
CA VAL A 107 -5.40 3.64 -7.86
C VAL A 107 -6.36 2.94 -8.80
N ALA A 108 -7.66 3.15 -8.57
CA ALA A 108 -8.71 2.76 -9.50
C ALA A 108 -8.56 3.56 -10.80
N PRO A 109 -8.92 2.98 -11.96
CA PRO A 109 -8.71 3.61 -13.26
C PRO A 109 -9.59 4.86 -13.36
N THR A 110 -8.97 6.03 -13.25
CA THR A 110 -9.56 7.35 -13.49
C THR A 110 -9.40 7.76 -14.94
N THR A 111 -8.29 7.35 -15.55
CA THR A 111 -7.93 7.61 -16.94
C THR A 111 -7.30 6.35 -17.53
N PRO A 112 -7.29 6.18 -18.87
CA PRO A 112 -6.65 5.04 -19.51
C PRO A 112 -5.10 5.13 -19.51
N GLN A 113 -4.52 6.21 -19.00
CA GLN A 113 -3.08 6.49 -19.09
C GLN A 113 -2.41 6.36 -17.72
N ALA A 114 -1.12 5.99 -17.76
CA ALA A 114 -0.25 6.03 -16.60
C ALA A 114 -0.15 7.46 -16.04
N GLN A 115 -0.24 7.60 -14.72
CA GLN A 115 -0.14 8.88 -14.03
C GLN A 115 1.12 8.93 -13.16
N GLN A 116 1.64 10.13 -12.95
CA GLN A 116 2.75 10.35 -12.03
C GLN A 116 2.23 10.34 -10.60
N VAL A 117 2.97 9.67 -9.72
CA VAL A 117 2.76 9.74 -8.27
C VAL A 117 3.85 10.62 -7.67
N SER A 118 3.46 11.60 -6.86
CA SER A 118 4.38 12.56 -6.23
C SER A 118 3.97 12.93 -4.81
N ILE A 119 4.95 13.34 -4.00
CA ILE A 119 4.72 13.93 -2.66
C ILE A 119 4.84 15.44 -2.78
N HIS A 120 3.88 16.17 -2.22
CA HIS A 120 3.79 17.62 -2.26
C HIS A 120 4.07 18.26 -0.90
N ALA A 121 4.33 19.56 -0.88
CA ALA A 121 4.81 20.26 0.30
C ALA A 121 3.79 20.34 1.44
N SER A 122 2.50 20.47 1.12
CA SER A 122 1.41 20.71 2.06
C SER A 122 0.38 19.58 2.05
N GLY A 123 -0.21 19.29 3.21
CA GLY A 123 -1.42 18.47 3.35
C GLY A 123 -2.72 19.25 3.22
N ASP A 124 -2.69 20.49 2.72
CA ASP A 124 -3.88 21.30 2.50
C ASP A 124 -4.72 20.76 1.33
N MET A 125 -5.90 20.25 1.66
CA MET A 125 -6.88 19.67 0.72
C MET A 125 -8.05 20.61 0.42
N SER A 126 -8.00 21.89 0.83
CA SER A 126 -9.09 22.87 0.64
C SER A 126 -9.49 23.09 -0.82
N GLN A 127 -8.55 22.90 -1.76
CA GLN A 127 -8.78 22.92 -3.21
C GLN A 127 -8.31 21.63 -3.88
N GLY A 128 -8.44 20.49 -3.18
CA GLY A 128 -7.97 19.19 -3.65
C GLY A 128 -6.47 19.20 -3.94
N ALA A 129 -6.05 18.61 -5.07
CA ALA A 129 -4.64 18.56 -5.46
C ALA A 129 -4.00 19.94 -5.69
N MET A 130 -4.79 20.99 -5.97
CA MET A 130 -4.28 22.32 -6.32
C MET A 130 -3.71 23.08 -5.12
N SER A 131 -4.20 22.82 -3.90
CA SER A 131 -3.75 23.47 -2.65
C SER A 131 -2.58 22.75 -1.98
N THR A 132 -2.08 21.65 -2.56
CA THR A 132 -1.02 20.82 -1.97
C THR A 132 0.38 21.47 -2.01
N GLY A 133 0.53 22.59 -2.72
CA GLY A 133 1.80 23.29 -2.87
C GLY A 133 2.75 22.60 -3.85
N GLU A 134 4.04 22.94 -3.76
CA GLU A 134 5.05 22.45 -4.70
C GLU A 134 5.31 20.94 -4.57
N LYS A 135 5.72 20.33 -5.69
CA LYS A 135 6.12 18.92 -5.74
C LYS A 135 7.52 18.77 -5.15
N LEU A 136 7.63 18.02 -4.04
CA LEU A 136 8.90 17.76 -3.36
C LEU A 136 9.60 16.51 -3.89
N TYR A 137 8.85 15.43 -4.09
CA TYR A 137 9.40 14.15 -4.51
C TYR A 137 8.58 13.56 -5.65
N THR A 138 9.27 13.04 -6.67
CA THR A 138 8.65 12.23 -7.73
C THR A 138 8.88 10.77 -7.40
N LEU A 139 7.79 10.01 -7.18
CA LEU A 139 7.87 8.62 -6.75
C LEU A 139 7.96 7.65 -7.93
N GLY A 140 7.36 8.02 -9.07
CA GLY A 140 7.36 7.24 -10.30
C GLY A 140 6.08 7.40 -11.11
N MET A 141 5.94 6.57 -12.14
CA MET A 141 4.72 6.45 -12.93
C MET A 141 3.98 5.17 -12.54
N THR A 142 2.65 5.23 -12.48
CA THR A 142 1.83 4.04 -12.30
C THR A 142 1.90 3.14 -13.54
N SER A 143 1.90 1.83 -13.34
CA SER A 143 1.74 0.83 -14.40
C SER A 143 0.39 0.15 -14.29
N LYS A 144 -0.21 -0.23 -15.42
CA LYS A 144 -1.48 -0.97 -15.43
C LYS A 144 -1.25 -2.39 -14.90
N PHE A 145 -2.07 -2.79 -13.93
CA PHE A 145 -2.05 -4.12 -13.34
C PHE A 145 -3.49 -4.64 -13.20
N GLY A 146 -3.92 -5.49 -14.13
CA GLY A 146 -5.32 -5.90 -14.24
C GLY A 146 -6.23 -4.68 -14.51
N ASP A 147 -7.21 -4.49 -13.62
CA ASP A 147 -8.18 -3.40 -13.70
C ASP A 147 -7.77 -2.16 -12.89
N VAL A 148 -6.57 -2.13 -12.30
CA VAL A 148 -6.07 -1.00 -11.51
C VAL A 148 -4.75 -0.48 -12.08
N PHE A 149 -4.34 0.70 -11.61
CA PHE A 149 -2.99 1.23 -11.82
C PHE A 149 -2.23 1.13 -10.50
N SER A 150 -0.98 0.66 -10.55
CA SER A 150 -0.15 0.50 -9.37
C SER A 150 1.25 1.04 -9.58
N LEU A 151 1.83 1.60 -8.52
CA LEU A 151 3.25 1.94 -8.43
C LEU A 151 3.80 1.35 -7.14
N ILE A 152 4.91 0.64 -7.25
CA ILE A 152 5.72 0.30 -6.08
C ILE A 152 7.11 0.87 -6.29
N THR A 153 7.56 1.61 -5.30
CA THR A 153 8.86 2.26 -5.32
C THR A 153 9.48 2.24 -3.94
N ARG A 154 10.81 2.25 -3.90
CA ARG A 154 11.58 2.37 -2.66
C ARG A 154 12.26 3.74 -2.69
N GLN A 155 12.13 4.50 -1.61
CA GLN A 155 12.72 5.84 -1.51
C GLN A 155 13.56 5.95 -0.24
N SER A 156 14.74 6.55 -0.38
CA SER A 156 15.57 6.91 0.76
C SER A 156 15.13 8.29 1.27
N LEU A 157 14.02 8.31 2.03
CA LEU A 157 13.53 9.52 2.67
C LEU A 157 12.87 9.19 4.02
N PRO A 158 13.06 10.03 5.06
CA PRO A 158 12.51 9.75 6.38
C PRO A 158 10.98 9.80 6.36
N LEU A 159 10.31 8.72 6.80
CA LEU A 159 8.85 8.64 6.85
C LEU A 159 8.25 9.78 7.68
N MET A 160 8.88 10.11 8.81
CA MET A 160 8.45 11.21 9.67
C MET A 160 8.39 12.57 8.96
N ASN A 161 9.22 12.77 7.94
CA ASN A 161 9.26 14.01 7.17
C ASN A 161 8.16 14.08 6.10
N THR A 162 7.45 12.98 5.82
CA THR A 162 6.32 12.96 4.87
C THR A 162 4.97 13.01 5.54
N ILE A 163 4.86 12.64 6.82
CA ILE A 163 3.61 12.76 7.58
C ILE A 163 3.10 14.21 7.56
N GLY A 164 1.80 14.39 7.32
CA GLY A 164 1.14 15.69 7.24
C GLY A 164 1.30 16.40 5.89
N ARG A 165 2.08 15.83 4.97
CA ARG A 165 2.13 16.24 3.57
C ARG A 165 1.05 15.52 2.77
N SER A 166 1.06 15.68 1.45
CA SER A 166 0.12 14.99 0.56
C SER A 166 0.81 14.16 -0.50
N VAL A 167 0.12 13.10 -0.94
CA VAL A 167 0.42 12.42 -2.20
C VAL A 167 -0.53 12.94 -3.26
N VAL A 168 -0.01 13.16 -4.45
CA VAL A 168 -0.78 13.53 -5.64
C VAL A 168 -0.57 12.47 -6.72
N VAL A 169 -1.65 12.07 -7.38
CA VAL A 169 -1.64 11.24 -8.60
C VAL A 169 -2.22 12.05 -9.74
N GLY A 170 -1.39 12.39 -10.72
CA GLY A 170 -1.74 13.34 -11.77
C GLY A 170 -0.74 13.39 -12.92
N PRO A 171 -0.88 14.36 -13.83
CA PRO A 171 0.05 14.50 -14.95
C PRO A 171 1.42 15.03 -14.48
N PRO A 172 2.50 14.75 -15.23
CA PRO A 172 3.85 15.18 -14.84
C PRO A 172 4.05 16.70 -14.81
N SER A 173 3.23 17.43 -15.57
CA SER A 173 3.20 18.90 -15.63
C SER A 173 2.74 19.56 -14.33
N GLY A 174 2.11 18.82 -13.42
CA GLY A 174 1.62 19.32 -12.14
C GLY A 174 0.20 18.87 -11.81
N PRO A 175 -0.30 19.18 -10.59
CA PRO A 175 -1.65 18.86 -10.19
C PRO A 175 -2.67 19.59 -11.08
N THR A 176 -3.80 18.94 -11.33
CA THR A 176 -4.99 19.52 -11.95
C THR A 176 -6.20 19.30 -11.05
N THR A 177 -7.36 19.84 -11.42
CA THR A 177 -8.62 19.60 -10.71
C THR A 177 -9.05 18.12 -10.73
N GLU A 178 -8.57 17.36 -11.73
CA GLU A 178 -8.86 15.93 -11.88
C GLU A 178 -7.81 15.03 -11.20
N SER A 179 -6.71 15.62 -10.73
CA SER A 179 -5.70 14.86 -9.98
C SER A 179 -6.29 14.33 -8.68
N LEU A 180 -5.90 13.12 -8.32
CA LEU A 180 -6.21 12.58 -7.01
C LEU A 180 -5.21 13.12 -6.00
N ALA A 181 -5.67 13.40 -4.79
CA ALA A 181 -4.77 13.78 -3.70
C ALA A 181 -5.27 13.24 -2.36
N GLY A 182 -4.37 13.18 -1.39
CA GLY A 182 -4.68 12.79 -0.03
C GLY A 182 -3.57 13.15 0.92
N VAL A 183 -3.91 13.30 2.20
CA VAL A 183 -2.93 13.59 3.26
C VAL A 183 -2.27 12.29 3.72
N ILE A 184 -0.96 12.33 3.89
CA ILE A 184 -0.17 11.25 4.47
C ILE A 184 -0.39 11.27 5.98
N ALA A 185 -1.22 10.35 6.46
CA ALA A 185 -1.52 10.16 7.86
C ALA A 185 -0.62 9.09 8.47
N ARG A 186 -0.28 9.26 9.75
CA ARG A 186 0.36 8.18 10.52
C ARG A 186 -0.53 6.96 10.48
N SER A 187 0.08 5.81 10.24
CA SER A 187 -0.54 4.52 10.48
C SER A 187 0.16 3.89 11.67
N ALA A 188 -0.59 3.14 12.46
CA ALA A 188 0.03 2.23 13.42
C ALA A 188 1.05 1.37 12.68
N GLY A 189 2.28 1.31 13.23
CA GLY A 189 3.18 0.21 12.89
C GLY A 189 2.54 -1.11 13.31
N LEU A 190 3.00 -2.23 12.74
CA LEU A 190 2.71 -3.56 13.29
C LEU A 190 2.93 -3.50 14.82
N TRP A 191 1.95 -3.95 15.60
CA TRP A 191 1.90 -4.00 17.07
C TRP A 191 1.42 -2.75 17.83
N GLU A 192 1.16 -1.62 17.18
CA GLU A 192 0.49 -0.49 17.85
C GLU A 192 -1.04 -0.59 17.79
N ASN A 193 -1.58 -1.48 16.94
CA ASN A 193 -3.03 -1.61 16.76
C ASN A 193 -3.45 -3.05 16.43
N ASP A 194 -3.73 -3.85 17.46
CA ASP A 194 -4.34 -5.20 17.36
C ASP A 194 -5.85 -5.13 17.06
N LYS A 195 -6.30 -4.14 16.28
CA LYS A 195 -7.70 -4.06 15.84
C LYS A 195 -7.96 -5.13 14.79
N VAL A 196 -8.40 -6.30 15.28
CA VAL A 196 -9.03 -7.35 14.48
C VAL A 196 -10.39 -6.87 13.96
N VAL A 197 -11.04 -6.00 14.72
CA VAL A 197 -12.38 -5.46 14.49
C VAL A 197 -12.33 -3.94 14.43
N CYS A 198 -12.98 -3.35 13.42
CA CYS A 198 -13.12 -1.90 13.32
C CYS A 198 -14.24 -1.43 14.25
N SER A 199 -13.97 -0.45 15.12
CA SER A 199 -14.97 0.07 16.07
C SER A 199 -16.15 0.78 15.39
N CYS A 200 -16.02 1.15 14.12
CA CYS A 200 -17.07 1.84 13.35
C CYS A 200 -18.11 0.87 12.79
N THR A 201 -17.74 -0.39 12.55
CA THR A 201 -18.58 -1.37 11.85
C THR A 201 -18.78 -2.67 12.64
N GLY A 202 -17.90 -2.98 13.61
CA GLY A 202 -17.88 -4.25 14.31
C GLY A 202 -17.40 -5.43 13.45
N MET A 203 -17.01 -5.17 12.19
CA MET A 203 -16.54 -6.18 11.25
C MET A 203 -15.03 -6.35 11.33
N THR A 204 -14.57 -7.55 10.98
CA THR A 204 -13.15 -7.79 10.75
C THR A 204 -12.68 -7.08 9.48
N LEU A 205 -11.39 -6.73 9.40
CA LEU A 205 -10.80 -6.11 8.21
C LEU A 205 -11.05 -6.89 6.91
N TRP A 206 -11.25 -8.20 6.99
CA TRP A 206 -11.57 -9.07 5.86
C TRP A 206 -13.03 -8.99 5.44
N GLU A 207 -13.94 -8.82 6.41
CA GLU A 207 -15.37 -8.66 6.17
C GLU A 207 -15.66 -7.29 5.57
N GLU A 208 -15.05 -6.21 6.09
CA GLU A 208 -15.20 -4.86 5.51
C GLU A 208 -14.77 -4.84 4.04
N ARG A 209 -13.67 -5.52 3.70
CA ARG A 209 -13.17 -5.56 2.33
C ARG A 209 -14.11 -6.31 1.40
N LYS A 210 -14.70 -7.43 1.85
CA LYS A 210 -15.70 -8.19 1.07
C LYS A 210 -16.94 -7.36 0.81
N VAL A 211 -17.41 -6.60 1.80
CA VAL A 211 -18.53 -5.66 1.65
C VAL A 211 -18.19 -4.54 0.67
N ALA A 212 -16.97 -3.99 0.72
CA ALA A 212 -16.53 -2.93 -0.18
C ALA A 212 -16.31 -3.37 -1.64
N THR A 213 -16.07 -4.67 -1.89
CA THR A 213 -15.98 -5.24 -3.25
C THR A 213 -17.30 -5.81 -3.78
N THR A 214 -18.36 -5.83 -2.97
CA THR A 214 -19.69 -6.25 -3.42
C THR A 214 -20.47 -5.01 -3.84
N VAL A 215 -20.29 -4.60 -5.10
CA VAL A 215 -21.14 -3.60 -5.77
C VAL A 215 -21.80 -4.26 -6.96
#